data_AF-A0A535QZH3-F1
#
_entry.id   AF-A0A535QZH3-F1
#
_cell.length_a   1.000
_cell.length_b   1.000
_cell.length_c   1.000
_cell.angle_alpha   90.00
_cell.angle_beta   90.00
_cell.angle_gamma   90.00
#
_symmetry.space_group_name_H-M   'P 1'
#
loop_
_entity.id
_entity.type
_entity.pdbx_description
1 polymer ?
#
loop_
_entity_poly.entity_id
_entity_poly.type
_entity_poly.pdbx_seq_one_letter_code
_entity_poly.pdbx_strand_id
1 'polypeptide(L)'
;MGFQAHKTTTTLQSSATATSTQTTAQTITGQTTTGNGGPSGPHYDLNIHGIVQGGSASTSSNGHDIFVPLQGKCPIILSPGSFQVLDANCLDGSAALQLPNPVASTTTTTITTTYSVWVRALAKPGGSSSTTTCATDLTGALVCSTAQFVTVETRSNGKSVFSNVSSNLLFVSQCINGQLTRTSLFSSTLQNYFWSYDNNGLKLLQLRFYQLPTTVAASGTAC
;
A
#
# COMPACT_ATOMS: atom_id res chain seq x y z
N MET A 1 53.75 13.31 45.36
CA MET A 1 53.58 13.66 43.93
C MET A 1 52.90 12.47 43.25
N GLY A 2 51.63 12.62 42.88
CA GLY A 2 50.85 11.57 42.24
C GLY A 2 49.46 12.11 41.93
N PHE A 3 49.27 12.62 40.71
CA PHE A 3 47.97 13.04 40.19
C PHE A 3 47.54 12.05 39.11
N GLN A 4 46.39 11.42 39.33
CA GLN A 4 45.71 10.53 38.39
C GLN A 4 45.04 11.35 37.28
N ALA A 5 45.28 11.01 36.01
CA ALA A 5 44.58 11.59 34.87
C ALA A 5 43.48 10.63 34.37
N HIS A 6 42.22 11.05 34.53
CA HIS A 6 41.04 10.39 33.98
C HIS A 6 40.98 10.67 32.46
N LYS A 7 41.05 9.64 31.61
CA LYS A 7 40.75 9.76 30.18
C LYS A 7 39.29 9.39 29.95
N THR A 8 38.45 10.39 29.71
CA THR A 8 37.06 10.22 29.28
C THR A 8 37.03 10.01 27.77
N THR A 9 36.68 8.81 27.32
CA THR A 9 36.48 8.49 25.90
C THR A 9 35.04 8.85 25.51
N THR A 10 34.86 9.94 24.76
CA THR A 10 33.57 10.31 24.15
C THR A 10 33.40 9.56 22.84
N THR A 11 32.52 8.56 22.80
CA THR A 11 32.05 7.95 21.54
C THR A 11 30.92 8.80 20.94
N LEU A 12 31.15 9.34 19.74
CA LEU A 12 30.11 9.98 18.93
C LEU A 12 29.18 8.88 18.39
N GLN A 13 27.97 8.80 18.94
CA GLN A 13 26.88 7.99 18.38
C GLN A 13 26.14 8.83 17.33
N SER A 14 26.31 8.46 16.07
CA SER A 14 25.50 8.97 14.95
C SER A 14 24.05 8.51 15.14
N SER A 15 23.16 9.46 15.46
CA SER A 15 21.72 9.25 15.50
C SER A 15 21.20 9.08 14.08
N ALA A 16 20.82 7.87 13.71
CA ALA A 16 20.02 7.62 12.53
C ALA A 16 18.64 8.28 12.75
N THR A 17 18.38 9.35 12.00
CA THR A 17 17.07 10.01 11.97
C THR A 17 16.07 9.01 11.39
N ALA A 18 15.24 8.42 12.25
CA ALA A 18 14.10 7.64 11.81
C ALA A 18 13.12 8.59 11.10
N THR A 19 12.99 8.46 9.78
CA THR A 19 11.94 9.11 9.01
C THR A 19 10.60 8.59 9.52
N SER A 20 9.94 9.37 10.37
CA SER A 20 8.57 9.08 10.81
C SER A 20 7.66 9.20 9.60
N THR A 21 7.14 8.08 9.11
CA THR A 21 5.99 8.05 8.19
C THR A 21 4.85 8.82 8.82
N GLN A 22 4.52 9.98 8.25
CA GLN A 22 3.41 10.81 8.67
C GLN A 22 2.11 10.04 8.37
N THR A 23 1.57 9.35 9.37
CA THR A 23 0.28 8.66 9.25
C THR A 23 -0.80 9.74 9.11
N THR A 24 -1.24 10.03 7.89
CA THR A 24 -2.39 10.92 7.70
C THR A 24 -3.57 10.33 8.46
N ALA A 25 -4.26 11.14 9.27
CA ALA A 25 -5.42 10.69 10.03
C ALA A 25 -6.49 10.18 9.05
N GLN A 26 -6.83 8.89 9.16
CA GLN A 26 -7.95 8.27 8.46
C GLN A 26 -8.92 7.74 9.50
N THR A 27 -10.21 8.00 9.32
CA THR A 27 -11.26 7.58 10.25
C THR A 27 -12.12 6.51 9.60
N ILE A 28 -12.41 5.44 10.34
CA ILE A 28 -13.19 4.30 9.86
C ILE A 28 -14.52 4.29 10.62
N THR A 29 -15.64 4.26 9.89
CA THR A 29 -16.98 4.33 10.51
C THR A 29 -17.54 2.92 10.68
N GLY A 30 -17.93 2.53 11.90
CA GLY A 30 -18.70 1.29 12.15
C GLY A 30 -17.89 -0.01 12.26
N GLN A 31 -16.62 0.05 12.65
CA GLN A 31 -15.74 -1.14 12.67
C GLN A 31 -15.83 -1.97 13.96
N THR A 32 -16.00 -3.29 13.83
CA THR A 32 -15.58 -4.27 14.84
C THR A 32 -14.25 -4.89 14.42
N THR A 33 -13.20 -4.74 15.23
CA THR A 33 -11.88 -5.32 14.98
C THR A 33 -11.82 -6.77 15.47
N THR A 34 -11.29 -7.68 14.65
CA THR A 34 -11.08 -9.09 15.04
C THR A 34 -9.66 -9.33 15.54
N GLY A 35 -9.38 -10.52 16.08
CA GLY A 35 -8.06 -10.87 16.65
C GLY A 35 -6.87 -10.84 15.68
N ASN A 36 -7.08 -10.61 14.38
CA ASN A 36 -6.05 -10.42 13.37
C ASN A 36 -5.83 -8.94 12.96
N GLY A 37 -6.47 -7.99 13.64
CA GLY A 37 -6.37 -6.55 13.36
C GLY A 37 -7.27 -6.05 12.22
N GLY A 38 -7.87 -6.94 11.43
CA GLY A 38 -8.78 -6.58 10.34
C GLY A 38 -10.25 -6.47 10.80
N PRO A 39 -11.11 -5.77 10.02
CA PRO A 39 -12.55 -5.74 10.22
C PRO A 39 -13.18 -7.14 10.13
N SER A 40 -14.35 -7.28 10.76
CA SER A 40 -15.25 -8.42 10.53
C SER A 40 -16.23 -8.12 9.37
N GLY A 41 -16.73 -9.17 8.71
CA GLY A 41 -17.77 -9.09 7.68
C GLY A 41 -17.31 -9.47 6.26
N PRO A 42 -18.23 -9.42 5.28
CA PRO A 42 -17.93 -9.76 3.88
C PRO A 42 -16.80 -8.89 3.30
N HIS A 43 -15.89 -9.54 2.59
CA HIS A 43 -14.78 -8.89 1.90
C HIS A 43 -14.41 -9.65 0.63
N TYR A 44 -13.80 -8.94 -0.31
CA TYR A 44 -13.03 -9.57 -1.39
C TYR A 44 -11.60 -9.77 -0.90
N ASP A 45 -11.03 -10.96 -1.09
CA ASP A 45 -9.61 -11.23 -0.83
C ASP A 45 -8.81 -11.09 -2.14
N LEU A 46 -7.61 -10.52 -2.04
CA LEU A 46 -6.59 -10.58 -3.08
C LEU A 46 -5.27 -11.04 -2.45
N ASN A 47 -4.65 -12.04 -3.04
CA ASN A 47 -3.31 -12.46 -2.66
C ASN A 47 -2.31 -12.08 -3.75
N ILE A 48 -1.16 -11.54 -3.34
CA ILE A 48 -0.03 -11.29 -4.23
C ILE A 48 1.11 -12.22 -3.82
N HIS A 49 1.44 -13.16 -4.71
CA HIS A 49 2.43 -14.22 -4.49
C HIS A 49 3.75 -13.84 -5.13
N GLY A 50 4.82 -13.80 -4.34
CA GLY A 50 6.18 -13.64 -4.84
C GLY A 50 6.73 -14.95 -5.39
N ILE A 51 7.12 -14.95 -6.66
CA ILE A 51 7.58 -16.13 -7.40
C ILE A 51 9.06 -15.99 -7.73
N VAL A 52 9.84 -17.02 -7.40
CA VAL A 52 11.27 -17.08 -7.69
C VAL A 52 11.53 -16.98 -9.19
N GLN A 53 12.69 -16.43 -9.57
CA GLN A 53 13.08 -16.34 -10.98
C GLN A 53 13.06 -17.72 -11.65
N GLY A 54 12.48 -17.79 -12.85
CA GLY A 54 12.30 -19.04 -13.60
C GLY A 54 11.13 -19.90 -13.10
N GLY A 55 10.40 -19.46 -12.08
CA GLY A 55 9.13 -20.06 -11.69
C GLY A 55 7.98 -19.68 -12.63
N SER A 56 6.86 -20.39 -12.51
CA SER A 56 5.64 -20.13 -13.29
C SER A 56 4.53 -19.58 -12.40
N ALA A 57 3.74 -18.66 -12.94
CA ALA A 57 2.49 -18.23 -12.34
C ALA A 57 1.42 -19.32 -12.52
N SER A 58 0.56 -19.52 -11.53
CA SER A 58 -0.63 -20.34 -11.72
C SER A 58 -1.69 -19.52 -12.43
N THR A 59 -1.91 -19.77 -13.72
CA THR A 59 -2.97 -19.09 -14.51
C THR A 59 -4.37 -19.64 -14.21
N SER A 60 -4.48 -20.71 -13.42
CA SER A 60 -5.74 -21.31 -12.98
C SER A 60 -6.18 -20.85 -11.59
N SER A 61 -5.68 -19.72 -11.11
CA SER A 61 -5.98 -19.24 -9.75
C SER A 61 -7.48 -18.98 -9.56
N ASN A 62 -7.95 -19.01 -8.31
CA ASN A 62 -9.37 -18.91 -7.96
C ASN A 62 -9.96 -17.50 -8.21
N GLY A 63 -9.41 -16.71 -9.16
CA GLY A 63 -9.85 -15.35 -9.52
C GLY A 63 -9.37 -14.23 -8.58
N HIS A 64 -8.53 -14.57 -7.58
CA HIS A 64 -8.15 -13.72 -6.46
C HIS A 64 -6.64 -13.70 -6.17
N ASP A 65 -5.81 -14.16 -7.11
CA ASP A 65 -4.37 -14.25 -6.93
C ASP A 65 -3.64 -13.56 -8.08
N ILE A 66 -2.59 -12.79 -7.74
CA ILE A 66 -1.61 -12.21 -8.67
C ILE A 66 -0.23 -12.78 -8.33
N PHE A 67 0.57 -13.06 -9.35
CA PHE A 67 1.91 -13.62 -9.26
C PHE A 67 2.92 -12.59 -9.75
N VAL A 68 3.84 -12.21 -8.87
CA VAL A 68 4.86 -11.19 -9.13
C VAL A 68 6.25 -11.76 -8.94
N PRO A 69 7.30 -11.16 -9.51
CA PRO A 69 8.67 -11.54 -9.18
C PRO A 69 8.90 -11.49 -7.66
N LEU A 70 9.63 -12.46 -7.10
CA LEU A 70 10.01 -12.45 -5.68
C LEU A 70 10.97 -11.29 -5.37
N GLN A 71 11.72 -10.84 -6.37
CA GLN A 71 12.53 -9.62 -6.35
C GLN A 71 12.22 -8.78 -7.58
N GLY A 72 11.94 -7.49 -7.38
CA GLY A 72 11.75 -6.52 -8.46
C GLY A 72 10.32 -6.01 -8.61
N LYS A 73 10.12 -5.22 -9.66
CA LYS A 73 8.90 -4.44 -9.87
C LYS A 73 7.90 -5.16 -10.77
N CYS A 74 6.63 -4.92 -10.48
CA CYS A 74 5.47 -5.36 -11.22
C CYS A 74 4.45 -4.20 -11.28
N PRO A 75 4.13 -3.65 -12.46
CA PRO A 75 2.96 -2.81 -12.60
C PRO A 75 1.70 -3.68 -12.57
N ILE A 76 0.79 -3.37 -11.64
CA ILE A 76 -0.55 -3.96 -11.57
C ILE A 76 -1.53 -2.90 -12.11
N ILE A 77 -1.99 -3.08 -13.34
CA ILE A 77 -2.88 -2.14 -14.04
C ILE A 77 -4.26 -2.16 -13.37
N LEU A 78 -4.85 -0.98 -13.16
CA LEU A 78 -6.14 -0.82 -12.48
C LEU A 78 -7.20 -0.33 -13.45
N SER A 79 -8.34 -1.02 -13.48
CA SER A 79 -9.51 -0.62 -14.25
C SER A 79 -10.77 -0.55 -13.37
N PRO A 80 -11.73 0.33 -13.69
CA PRO A 80 -12.98 0.42 -12.94
C PRO A 80 -13.89 -0.79 -13.21
N GLY A 81 -14.56 -1.31 -12.18
CA GLY A 81 -15.64 -2.30 -12.28
C GLY A 81 -15.78 -3.17 -11.04
N SER A 82 -16.29 -4.39 -11.16
CA SER A 82 -16.35 -5.33 -10.03
C SER A 82 -14.95 -5.80 -9.61
N PHE A 83 -14.78 -6.23 -8.35
CA PHE A 83 -13.52 -6.82 -7.92
C PHE A 83 -13.21 -8.09 -8.73
N GLN A 84 -12.16 -8.06 -9.54
CA GLN A 84 -11.75 -9.18 -10.37
C GLN A 84 -10.27 -9.06 -10.76
N VAL A 85 -9.49 -10.13 -10.62
CA VAL A 85 -8.19 -10.22 -11.27
C VAL A 85 -8.41 -10.45 -12.76
N LEU A 86 -7.98 -9.50 -13.59
CA LEU A 86 -8.10 -9.57 -15.06
C LEU A 86 -6.87 -10.24 -15.68
N ASP A 87 -5.71 -10.03 -15.07
CA ASP A 87 -4.48 -10.72 -15.41
C ASP A 87 -3.71 -11.03 -14.12
N ALA A 88 -3.48 -12.30 -13.87
CA ALA A 88 -2.82 -12.80 -12.68
C ALA A 88 -1.30 -12.86 -12.83
N ASN A 89 -0.76 -12.87 -14.05
CA ASN A 89 0.65 -13.06 -14.27
C ASN A 89 1.34 -11.70 -14.41
N CYS A 90 2.35 -11.44 -13.59
CA CYS A 90 3.22 -10.28 -13.79
C CYS A 90 4.64 -10.67 -14.18
N LEU A 91 4.91 -11.97 -14.34
CA LEU A 91 6.21 -12.47 -14.78
C LEU A 91 6.43 -12.24 -16.29
N ASP A 92 5.36 -11.92 -17.02
CA ASP A 92 5.33 -11.55 -18.44
C ASP A 92 5.20 -10.03 -18.68
N GLY A 93 5.21 -9.22 -17.62
CA GLY A 93 5.39 -7.78 -17.71
C GLY A 93 4.45 -6.97 -16.82
N SER A 94 3.17 -7.32 -16.76
CA SER A 94 2.17 -6.60 -15.96
C SER A 94 1.01 -7.50 -15.57
N ALA A 95 0.51 -7.33 -14.35
CA ALA A 95 -0.77 -7.90 -13.93
C ALA A 95 -1.89 -6.86 -14.10
N ALA A 96 -3.15 -7.28 -13.98
CA ALA A 96 -4.29 -6.39 -14.07
C ALA A 96 -5.39 -6.76 -13.06
N LEU A 97 -5.98 -5.73 -12.46
CA LEU A 97 -7.00 -5.83 -11.44
C LEU A 97 -8.13 -4.83 -11.72
N GLN A 98 -9.35 -5.31 -11.65
CA GLN A 98 -10.55 -4.49 -11.69
C GLN A 98 -11.02 -4.18 -10.27
N LEU A 99 -11.36 -2.92 -9.99
CA LEU A 99 -11.80 -2.43 -8.69
C LEU A 99 -12.99 -1.46 -8.85
N PRO A 100 -13.94 -1.41 -7.89
CA PRO A 100 -15.00 -0.41 -7.93
C PRO A 100 -14.45 1.00 -7.74
N ASN A 101 -15.20 2.01 -8.19
CA ASN A 101 -14.90 3.39 -7.86
C ASN A 101 -14.89 3.55 -6.33
N PRO A 102 -13.77 4.01 -5.74
CA PRO A 102 -13.64 4.06 -4.30
C PRO A 102 -14.41 5.22 -3.67
N VAL A 103 -14.92 6.21 -4.40
CA VAL A 103 -15.49 7.43 -3.83
C VAL A 103 -16.99 7.26 -3.55
N ALA A 104 -17.38 7.39 -2.27
CA ALA A 104 -18.78 7.46 -1.86
C ALA A 104 -19.27 8.92 -1.78
N SER A 105 -18.43 9.81 -1.22
CA SER A 105 -18.73 11.23 -1.10
C SER A 105 -17.43 12.03 -1.01
N THR A 106 -17.48 13.28 -1.48
CA THR A 106 -16.37 14.23 -1.41
C THR A 106 -16.88 15.56 -0.87
N THR A 107 -16.15 16.13 0.09
CA THR A 107 -16.31 17.50 0.56
C THR A 107 -15.05 18.29 0.22
N THR A 108 -15.03 19.59 0.50
CA THR A 108 -13.85 20.44 0.29
C THR A 108 -12.61 19.95 1.05
N THR A 109 -12.79 19.25 2.18
CA THR A 109 -11.69 18.87 3.08
C THR A 109 -11.53 17.36 3.24
N THR A 110 -12.51 16.55 2.85
CA THR A 110 -12.50 15.10 3.07
C THR A 110 -13.05 14.31 1.88
N ILE A 111 -12.53 13.10 1.71
CA ILE A 111 -13.09 12.08 0.81
C ILE A 111 -13.48 10.88 1.67
N THR A 112 -14.70 10.38 1.49
CA THR A 112 -15.19 9.15 2.12
C THR A 112 -15.27 8.04 1.09
N THR A 113 -14.68 6.88 1.38
CA THR A 113 -14.67 5.76 0.44
C THR A 113 -15.89 4.85 0.54
N THR A 114 -16.22 4.13 -0.54
CA THR A 114 -17.25 3.06 -0.56
C THR A 114 -16.75 1.77 0.09
N TYR A 115 -15.44 1.53 0.04
CA TYR A 115 -14.77 0.38 0.64
C TYR A 115 -13.41 0.77 1.26
N SER A 116 -12.88 -0.08 2.12
CA SER A 116 -11.55 0.07 2.72
C SER A 116 -10.66 -1.10 2.33
N VAL A 117 -9.36 -0.82 2.18
CA VAL A 117 -8.33 -1.80 1.83
C VAL A 117 -7.47 -2.06 3.04
N TRP A 118 -7.37 -3.33 3.41
CA TRP A 118 -6.60 -3.80 4.54
C TRP A 118 -5.57 -4.79 4.07
N VAL A 119 -4.34 -4.68 4.56
CA VAL A 119 -3.25 -5.51 4.08
C VAL A 119 -2.45 -6.11 5.23
N ARG A 120 -1.91 -7.30 5.00
CA ARG A 120 -0.89 -7.92 5.86
C ARG A 120 0.10 -8.73 5.05
N ALA A 121 1.35 -8.77 5.50
CA ALA A 121 2.36 -9.68 4.99
C ALA A 121 2.22 -11.06 5.64
N LEU A 122 2.22 -12.13 4.85
CA LEU A 122 2.22 -13.51 5.31
C LEU A 122 3.53 -14.19 4.88
N ALA A 123 3.85 -15.32 5.52
CA ALA A 123 5.07 -16.12 5.39
C ALA A 123 6.24 -15.72 6.33
N LYS A 124 7.37 -16.43 6.17
CA LYS A 124 8.57 -16.35 7.03
C LYS A 124 9.20 -14.93 6.97
N PRO A 125 9.74 -14.42 8.09
CA PRO A 125 10.43 -13.12 8.14
C PRO A 125 11.59 -13.02 7.15
N GLY A 126 11.91 -11.79 6.74
CA GLY A 126 13.03 -11.46 5.83
C GLY A 126 12.63 -11.05 4.41
N GLY A 127 11.33 -10.82 4.17
CA GLY A 127 10.82 -10.29 2.91
C GLY A 127 9.91 -9.10 3.15
N SER A 128 9.98 -8.11 2.26
CA SER A 128 9.10 -6.93 2.26
C SER A 128 8.59 -6.65 0.86
N SER A 129 7.57 -5.81 0.75
CA SER A 129 7.16 -5.23 -0.53
C SER A 129 6.69 -3.81 -0.32
N SER A 130 6.73 -3.00 -1.37
CA SER A 130 6.15 -1.68 -1.35
C SER A 130 5.22 -1.49 -2.54
N THR A 131 4.21 -0.66 -2.36
CA THR A 131 3.24 -0.35 -3.42
C THR A 131 3.05 1.16 -3.50
N THR A 132 3.19 1.70 -4.69
CA THR A 132 2.91 3.11 -4.98
C THR A 132 1.81 3.21 -6.02
N THR A 133 0.73 3.94 -5.70
CA THR A 133 -0.33 4.22 -6.67
C THR A 133 0.15 5.28 -7.66
N CYS A 134 0.08 4.96 -8.94
CA CYS A 134 0.49 5.81 -10.03
C CYS A 134 -0.60 5.92 -11.10
N ALA A 135 -0.53 6.96 -11.91
CA ALA A 135 -1.37 7.19 -13.07
C ALA A 135 -0.62 8.11 -14.04
N THR A 136 -1.27 8.49 -15.13
CA THR A 136 -0.81 9.56 -16.03
C THR A 136 -1.80 10.71 -16.00
N ASP A 137 -1.32 11.94 -16.15
CA ASP A 137 -2.20 13.08 -16.38
C ASP A 137 -2.74 13.10 -17.82
N LEU A 138 -3.58 14.09 -18.14
CA LEU A 138 -4.19 14.24 -19.46
C LEU A 138 -3.18 14.57 -20.58
N THR A 139 -1.95 14.96 -20.22
CA THR A 139 -0.85 15.18 -21.17
C THR A 139 -0.01 13.91 -21.39
N GLY A 140 -0.28 12.84 -20.61
CA GLY A 140 0.45 11.58 -20.63
C GLY A 140 1.65 11.55 -19.68
N ALA A 141 1.86 12.57 -18.85
CA ALA A 141 2.97 12.60 -17.89
C ALA A 141 2.67 11.68 -16.70
N LEU A 142 3.69 10.93 -16.25
CA LEU A 142 3.57 10.02 -15.11
C LEU A 142 3.40 10.80 -13.80
N VAL A 143 2.38 10.44 -13.04
CA VAL A 143 2.08 10.98 -11.70
C VAL A 143 1.99 9.83 -10.71
N CYS A 144 2.96 9.75 -9.79
CA CYS A 144 2.98 8.74 -8.74
C CYS A 144 2.74 9.38 -7.37
N SER A 145 2.06 8.64 -6.50
CA SER A 145 1.83 9.04 -5.12
C SER A 145 3.15 9.25 -4.39
N THR A 146 3.27 10.35 -3.64
CA THR A 146 4.37 10.59 -2.71
C THR A 146 4.21 9.79 -1.42
N ALA A 147 3.00 9.30 -1.15
CA ALA A 147 2.74 8.36 -0.08
C ALA A 147 3.02 6.93 -0.59
N GLN A 148 4.23 6.43 -0.33
CA GLN A 148 4.57 5.03 -0.57
C GLN A 148 4.03 4.16 0.56
N PHE A 149 3.41 3.03 0.22
CA PHE A 149 3.12 2.00 1.20
C PHE A 149 4.31 1.04 1.27
N VAL A 150 4.93 0.89 2.44
CA VAL A 150 5.99 -0.10 2.70
C VAL A 150 5.40 -1.16 3.62
N THR A 151 5.27 -2.39 3.13
CA THR A 151 4.67 -3.46 3.93
C THR A 151 5.66 -4.03 4.95
N VAL A 152 5.26 -3.86 6.20
CA VAL A 152 5.56 -4.60 7.42
C VAL A 152 6.31 -5.92 7.18
N GLU A 153 7.61 -5.94 7.51
CA GLU A 153 8.30 -7.19 7.83
C GLU A 153 7.55 -7.88 8.97
N THR A 154 7.27 -9.16 8.80
CA THR A 154 6.67 -9.95 9.87
C THR A 154 7.66 -10.05 11.04
N ARG A 155 7.33 -9.35 12.15
CA ARG A 155 7.26 -9.86 13.55
C ARG A 155 7.88 -8.89 14.58
N SER A 156 7.03 -8.28 15.41
CA SER A 156 7.21 -8.41 16.85
C SER A 156 6.24 -9.52 17.31
N ASN A 157 6.76 -10.61 17.89
CA ASN A 157 5.95 -11.68 18.50
C ASN A 157 5.11 -12.61 17.60
N GLY A 158 5.49 -12.84 16.33
CA GLY A 158 4.99 -13.99 15.56
C GLY A 158 3.64 -13.84 14.84
N LYS A 159 2.85 -12.79 15.13
CA LYS A 159 1.52 -12.58 14.52
C LYS A 159 1.57 -11.54 13.40
N SER A 160 1.02 -11.89 12.24
CA SER A 160 0.75 -10.96 11.14
C SER A 160 -0.64 -10.34 11.33
N VAL A 161 -0.70 -9.01 11.42
CA VAL A 161 -1.93 -8.25 11.63
C VAL A 161 -2.23 -7.34 10.44
N PHE A 162 -3.51 -7.17 10.15
CA PHE A 162 -3.95 -6.27 9.09
C PHE A 162 -3.78 -4.79 9.50
N SER A 163 -3.44 -3.96 8.53
CA SER A 163 -3.42 -2.49 8.63
C SER A 163 -4.27 -1.88 7.54
N ASN A 164 -5.01 -0.80 7.85
CA ASN A 164 -5.78 -0.05 6.86
C ASN A 164 -4.84 0.80 6.00
N VAL A 165 -4.87 0.57 4.69
CA VAL A 165 -4.03 1.23 3.68
C VAL A 165 -4.86 1.94 2.62
N SER A 166 -6.12 2.25 2.93
CA SER A 166 -7.06 2.89 2.00
C SER A 166 -6.51 4.20 1.43
N SER A 167 -5.96 5.09 2.26
CA SER A 167 -5.38 6.35 1.75
C SER A 167 -4.15 6.17 0.84
N ASN A 168 -3.45 5.03 0.93
CA ASN A 168 -2.27 4.75 0.12
C ASN A 168 -2.64 4.12 -1.23
N LEU A 169 -3.54 3.13 -1.21
CA LEU A 169 -3.84 2.31 -2.38
C LEU A 169 -5.00 2.84 -3.22
N LEU A 170 -5.90 3.65 -2.64
CA LEU A 170 -7.08 4.18 -3.35
C LEU A 170 -6.90 5.61 -3.87
N PHE A 171 -5.71 6.19 -3.70
CA PHE A 171 -5.44 7.58 -4.06
C PHE A 171 -4.02 7.75 -4.61
N VAL A 172 -3.89 8.61 -5.61
CA VAL A 172 -2.64 9.28 -5.96
C VAL A 172 -2.53 10.51 -5.05
N SER A 173 -1.61 10.48 -4.09
CA SER A 173 -1.37 11.59 -3.16
C SER A 173 -0.16 12.40 -3.62
N GLN A 174 -0.31 13.71 -3.79
CA GLN A 174 0.78 14.60 -4.18
C GLN A 174 0.98 15.69 -3.14
N CYS A 175 2.21 16.20 -3.04
CA CYS A 175 2.51 17.40 -2.29
C CYS A 175 2.60 18.58 -3.26
N ILE A 176 1.61 19.48 -3.24
CA ILE A 176 1.54 20.63 -4.13
C ILE A 176 1.58 21.88 -3.25
N ASN A 177 2.61 22.71 -3.40
CA ASN A 177 2.80 23.93 -2.61
C ASN A 177 2.78 23.68 -1.08
N GLY A 178 3.39 22.58 -0.62
CA GLY A 178 3.42 22.18 0.80
C GLY A 178 2.08 21.68 1.34
N GLN A 179 1.12 21.41 0.46
CA GLN A 179 -0.22 20.94 0.81
C GLN A 179 -0.49 19.60 0.13
N LEU A 180 -0.92 18.63 0.92
CA LEU A 180 -1.34 17.32 0.45
C LEU A 180 -2.55 17.50 -0.46
N THR A 181 -2.54 16.84 -1.61
CA THR A 181 -3.65 16.77 -2.55
C THR A 181 -3.88 15.31 -2.91
N ARG A 182 -5.11 14.81 -2.76
CA ARG A 182 -5.46 13.44 -3.12
C ARG A 182 -6.37 13.39 -4.33
N THR A 183 -5.95 12.64 -5.34
CA THR A 183 -6.79 12.24 -6.46
C THR A 183 -7.16 10.78 -6.30
N SER A 184 -8.45 10.48 -6.16
CA SER A 184 -8.93 9.09 -6.04
C SER A 184 -8.65 8.28 -7.30
N LEU A 185 -8.56 6.96 -7.18
CA LEU A 185 -8.60 6.07 -8.34
C LEU A 185 -9.83 6.38 -9.20
N PHE A 186 -9.64 6.33 -10.52
CA PHE A 186 -10.67 6.56 -11.53
C PHE A 186 -11.31 7.97 -11.51
N SER A 187 -10.65 8.95 -10.89
CA SER A 187 -10.95 10.36 -11.16
C SER A 187 -10.70 10.68 -12.64
N SER A 188 -11.55 11.50 -13.25
CA SER A 188 -11.40 11.95 -14.64
C SER A 188 -10.18 12.85 -14.89
N THR A 189 -9.48 13.26 -13.83
CA THR A 189 -8.30 14.13 -13.92
C THR A 189 -7.00 13.37 -14.20
N LEU A 190 -6.99 12.04 -14.01
CA LEU A 190 -5.88 11.15 -14.35
C LEU A 190 -6.40 9.92 -15.10
N GLN A 191 -5.50 9.24 -15.79
CA GLN A 191 -5.78 8.07 -16.63
C GLN A 191 -4.69 7.02 -16.46
N ASN A 192 -4.92 5.79 -16.93
CA ASN A 192 -3.94 4.69 -16.87
C ASN A 192 -3.43 4.41 -15.44
N TYR A 193 -4.35 4.24 -14.49
CA TYR A 193 -4.00 3.96 -13.10
C TYR A 193 -3.32 2.59 -12.98
N PHE A 194 -2.28 2.50 -12.15
CA PHE A 194 -1.63 1.25 -11.79
C PHE A 194 -1.05 1.32 -10.38
N TRP A 195 -0.94 0.15 -9.74
CA TRP A 195 -0.08 -0.01 -8.57
C TRP A 195 1.32 -0.42 -9.03
N SER A 196 2.31 0.43 -8.78
CA SER A 196 3.72 0.07 -8.90
C SER A 196 4.11 -0.79 -7.70
N TYR A 197 3.96 -2.11 -7.83
CA TYR A 197 4.35 -3.08 -6.81
C TYR A 197 5.85 -3.36 -6.93
N ASP A 198 6.58 -3.28 -5.83
CA ASP A 198 8.01 -3.58 -5.76
C ASP A 198 8.25 -4.61 -4.67
N ASN A 199 8.72 -5.80 -5.06
CA ASN A 199 8.92 -6.92 -4.17
C ASN A 199 10.39 -7.06 -3.76
N ASN A 200 10.61 -7.23 -2.46
CA ASN A 200 11.91 -7.45 -1.85
C ASN A 200 11.85 -8.72 -1.00
N GLY A 201 11.55 -9.84 -1.63
CA GLY A 201 11.55 -11.16 -0.98
C GLY A 201 10.25 -11.55 -0.28
N LEU A 202 9.18 -10.74 -0.34
CA LEU A 202 7.90 -11.11 0.26
C LEU A 202 7.23 -12.21 -0.57
N LYS A 203 6.92 -13.33 0.10
CA LYS A 203 6.29 -14.49 -0.55
C LYS A 203 4.78 -14.34 -0.72
N LEU A 204 4.11 -13.70 0.23
CA LEU A 204 2.66 -13.53 0.20
C LEU A 204 2.24 -12.21 0.86
N LEU A 205 1.65 -11.33 0.08
CA LEU A 205 0.88 -10.20 0.58
C LEU A 205 -0.60 -10.53 0.48
N GLN A 206 -1.36 -10.37 1.56
CA GLN A 206 -2.81 -10.54 1.53
C GLN A 206 -3.49 -9.18 1.70
N LEU A 207 -4.36 -8.84 0.76
CA LEU A 207 -5.24 -7.68 0.80
C LEU A 207 -6.68 -8.14 1.00
N ARG A 208 -7.45 -7.31 1.69
CA ARG A 208 -8.88 -7.46 1.90
C ARG A 208 -9.61 -6.16 1.64
N PHE A 209 -10.68 -6.24 0.88
CA PHE A 209 -11.53 -5.12 0.50
C PHE A 209 -12.86 -5.27 1.21
N TYR A 210 -13.08 -4.47 2.25
CA TYR A 210 -14.31 -4.46 3.03
C TYR A 210 -15.23 -3.37 2.54
N GLN A 211 -16.53 -3.63 2.44
CA GLN A 211 -17.56 -2.60 2.20
C GLN A 211 -17.78 -1.74 3.46
N LEU A 212 -16.70 -1.12 3.91
CA LEU A 212 -16.61 -0.32 5.11
C LEU A 212 -15.89 0.99 4.74
N PRO A 213 -16.56 2.14 4.84
CA PRO A 213 -15.97 3.43 4.47
C PRO A 213 -14.75 3.81 5.30
N THR A 214 -13.78 4.45 4.65
CA THR A 214 -12.71 5.21 5.30
C THR A 214 -12.77 6.66 4.85
N THR A 215 -12.77 7.59 5.81
CA THR A 215 -12.70 9.02 5.56
C THR A 215 -11.26 9.49 5.66
N VAL A 216 -10.78 10.17 4.63
CA VAL A 216 -9.41 10.70 4.52
C VAL A 216 -9.46 12.19 4.22
N ALA A 217 -8.41 12.94 4.57
CA ALA A 217 -8.28 14.33 4.14
C ALA A 217 -8.16 14.41 2.60
N ALA A 218 -8.99 15.23 1.96
CA ALA A 218 -8.95 15.45 0.51
C ALA A 218 -7.76 16.33 0.12
N SER A 219 -7.57 17.42 0.88
CA SER A 219 -6.48 18.36 0.71
C SER A 219 -6.21 19.15 2.00
N GLY A 220 -5.17 20.00 2.01
CA GLY A 220 -5.02 21.02 3.06
C GLY A 220 -4.24 20.56 4.30
N THR A 221 -3.76 19.32 4.33
CA THR A 221 -2.80 18.86 5.35
C THR A 221 -1.38 19.18 4.88
N ALA A 222 -0.54 19.69 5.76
CA ALA A 222 0.87 19.95 5.43
C ALA A 222 1.59 18.65 5.03
N CYS A 223 2.35 18.75 3.95
CA CYS A 223 3.35 17.79 3.49
C CYS A 223 4.63 18.59 3.17
#